data_AF-A0A034VB58-F1
#
_entry.id   AF-A0A034VB58-F1
#
_cell.length_a   1.000
_cell.length_b   1.000
_cell.length_c   1.000
_cell.angle_alpha   90.00
_cell.angle_beta   90.00
_cell.angle_gamma   90.00
#
_symmetry.space_group_name_H-M   'P 1'
#
loop_
_entity.id
_entity.type
_entity.pdbx_description
1 polymer ?
#
loop_
_entity_poly.entity_id
_entity_poly.type
_entity_poly.pdbx_seq_one_letter_code
_entity_poly.pdbx_strand_id
1 'polypeptide(L)'
;EARGGRSKMQLVLVVVLTDCLFFLCENSAHNKYTFFTPEHKAGVVPLQKLLIREKAGTEARGIYIISSNPSFPEMYELKVQQPKDKNTWIQSIRQAVLECPSSDVIKSEDLTAEEKLRIGVSKRDLIDKIRQKDIDHAILLEDKIYLQLNLLKEQ
;
A
#
# COMPACT_ATOMS: atom_id res chain seq x y z
N GLU A 1 -15.25 0.68 -14.44
CA GLU A 1 -16.12 -0.07 -13.50
C GLU A 1 -15.30 -1.15 -12.80
N ALA A 2 -15.49 -1.35 -11.50
CA ALA A 2 -14.87 -2.41 -10.71
C ALA A 2 -15.95 -3.28 -10.05
N ARG A 3 -15.68 -4.58 -9.83
CA ARG A 3 -16.63 -5.46 -9.12
C ARG A 3 -16.57 -5.25 -7.60
N GLY A 4 -17.74 -5.02 -7.00
CA GLY A 4 -17.99 -5.06 -5.55
C GLY A 4 -19.06 -6.10 -5.19
N GLY A 5 -19.38 -6.19 -3.88
CA GLY A 5 -20.33 -7.11 -3.22
C GLY A 5 -21.51 -7.63 -4.04
N ARG A 6 -21.65 -8.94 -4.24
CA ARG A 6 -22.71 -9.65 -5.01
C ARG A 6 -22.93 -9.05 -6.40
N SER A 7 -22.05 -9.41 -7.33
CA SER A 7 -22.26 -9.36 -8.78
C SER A 7 -22.42 -7.97 -9.41
N LYS A 8 -22.52 -6.90 -8.64
CA LYS A 8 -22.79 -5.55 -9.15
C LYS A 8 -21.49 -4.84 -9.53
N MET A 9 -21.42 -4.42 -10.78
CA MET A 9 -20.39 -3.51 -11.25
C MET A 9 -20.64 -2.12 -10.68
N GLN A 10 -19.61 -1.52 -10.09
CA GLN A 10 -19.65 -0.15 -9.60
C GLN A 10 -18.81 0.73 -10.53
N LEU A 11 -19.36 1.88 -10.90
CA LEU A 11 -18.56 2.90 -11.58
C LEU A 11 -17.62 3.53 -10.55
N VAL A 12 -16.33 3.50 -10.87
CA VAL A 12 -15.24 4.03 -10.06
C VAL A 12 -14.26 4.78 -10.94
N LEU A 13 -13.61 5.78 -10.37
CA LEU A 13 -12.41 6.39 -10.89
C LEU A 13 -11.20 5.58 -10.44
N VAL A 14 -10.33 5.21 -11.38
CA VAL A 14 -9.05 4.55 -11.06
C VAL A 14 -7.96 5.60 -11.14
N VAL A 15 -7.21 5.76 -10.05
CA VAL A 15 -6.06 6.65 -9.99
C VAL A 15 -4.80 5.80 -9.94
N VAL A 16 -3.84 6.09 -10.82
CA VAL A 16 -2.53 5.42 -10.86
C VAL A 16 -1.50 6.47 -10.48
N LEU A 17 -0.82 6.25 -9.37
CA LEU A 17 0.33 7.05 -8.93
C LEU A 17 1.63 6.32 -9.29
N THR A 18 2.76 6.82 -8.79
CA THR A 18 4.09 6.27 -9.06
C THR A 18 4.38 4.98 -8.28
N ASP A 19 3.70 4.73 -7.17
CA ASP A 19 3.97 3.61 -6.26
C ASP A 19 2.73 2.75 -5.95
N CYS A 20 1.52 3.26 -6.20
CA CYS A 20 0.27 2.58 -5.96
C CYS A 20 -0.82 2.96 -6.97
N LEU A 21 -1.88 2.16 -7.03
CA LEU A 21 -3.15 2.54 -7.64
C LEU A 21 -4.28 2.42 -6.63
N PHE A 22 -5.36 3.17 -6.81
CA PHE A 22 -6.54 3.06 -5.95
C PHE A 22 -7.83 3.43 -6.67
N PHE A 23 -8.94 3.10 -6.02
CA PHE A 23 -10.28 3.28 -6.56
C PHE A 23 -11.03 4.36 -5.79
N LEU A 24 -11.68 5.28 -6.50
CA LEU A 24 -12.52 6.32 -5.92
C LEU A 24 -13.96 6.22 -6.43
N CYS A 25 -14.92 6.38 -5.53
CA CYS A 25 -16.31 6.68 -5.84
C CYS A 25 -16.51 8.20 -5.79
N GLU A 26 -17.09 8.76 -6.85
CA GLU A 26 -17.50 10.15 -6.88
C GLU A 26 -18.90 10.30 -6.26
N ASN A 27 -19.04 11.28 -5.37
CA ASN A 27 -20.32 11.79 -4.92
C ASN A 27 -20.60 13.12 -5.63
N SER A 28 -21.28 13.04 -6.77
CA SER A 28 -21.54 14.19 -7.64
C SER A 28 -22.44 15.26 -6.99
N ALA A 29 -23.24 14.91 -5.97
CA ALA A 29 -24.07 15.87 -5.24
C ALA A 29 -23.24 16.81 -4.35
N HIS A 30 -22.06 16.38 -3.92
CA HIS A 30 -21.19 17.14 -3.01
C HIS A 30 -19.81 17.43 -3.59
N ASN A 31 -19.54 17.04 -4.85
CA ASN A 31 -18.22 17.11 -5.49
C ASN A 31 -17.10 16.51 -4.61
N LYS A 32 -17.36 15.34 -4.03
CA LYS A 32 -16.43 14.63 -3.13
C LYS A 32 -16.05 13.28 -3.70
N TYR A 33 -14.81 12.87 -3.47
CA TYR A 33 -14.35 11.51 -3.76
C TYR A 33 -14.16 10.73 -2.46
N THR A 34 -14.46 9.44 -2.51
CA THR A 34 -14.31 8.50 -1.38
C THR A 34 -13.61 7.23 -1.86
N PHE A 35 -12.76 6.63 -1.04
CA PHE A 35 -12.11 5.37 -1.41
C PHE A 35 -13.15 4.26 -1.58
N PHE A 36 -13.05 3.57 -2.72
CA PHE A 36 -13.82 2.37 -2.99
C PHE A 36 -13.00 1.14 -2.59
N THR A 37 -13.63 0.27 -1.79
CA THR A 37 -13.05 -1.00 -1.37
C THR A 37 -13.82 -2.12 -2.08
N PRO A 38 -13.24 -2.75 -3.11
CA PRO A 38 -13.84 -3.93 -3.75
C PRO A 38 -13.97 -5.06 -2.73
N GLU A 39 -15.00 -5.91 -2.83
CA GLU A 39 -15.33 -7.04 -1.90
C GLU A 39 -14.20 -7.54 -0.99
N HIS A 40 -14.05 -6.95 0.20
CA HIS A 40 -13.05 -7.35 1.20
C HIS A 40 -11.59 -7.36 0.70
N LYS A 41 -11.30 -6.64 -0.38
CA LYS A 41 -9.97 -6.44 -0.94
C LYS A 41 -9.44 -5.06 -0.60
N ALA A 42 -8.13 -4.86 -0.67
CA ALA A 42 -7.56 -3.53 -0.48
C ALA A 42 -8.09 -2.55 -1.55
N GLY A 43 -8.54 -1.36 -1.11
CA GLY A 43 -8.94 -0.27 -2.00
C GLY A 43 -7.75 0.51 -2.58
N VAL A 44 -6.56 0.30 -2.01
CA VAL A 44 -5.27 0.82 -2.46
C VAL A 44 -4.35 -0.37 -2.72
N VAL A 45 -3.80 -0.46 -3.91
CA VAL A 45 -3.00 -1.59 -4.39
C VAL A 45 -1.60 -1.10 -4.73
N PRO A 46 -0.55 -1.60 -4.06
CA PRO A 46 0.82 -1.27 -4.41
C PRO A 46 1.16 -1.71 -5.84
N LEU A 47 1.95 -0.92 -6.56
CA LEU A 47 2.40 -1.27 -7.91
C LEU A 47 3.53 -2.32 -7.90
N GLN A 48 4.23 -2.46 -6.77
CA GLN A 48 5.27 -3.47 -6.63
C GLN A 48 4.67 -4.87 -6.82
N LYS A 49 5.21 -5.62 -7.80
CA LYS A 49 4.74 -6.96 -8.16
C LYS A 49 3.27 -6.99 -8.63
N LEU A 50 2.78 -5.88 -9.16
CA LEU A 50 1.46 -5.81 -9.78
C LEU A 50 1.52 -6.34 -11.23
N LEU A 51 0.57 -7.19 -11.59
CA LEU A 51 0.39 -7.67 -12.97
C LEU A 51 -0.92 -7.13 -13.53
N ILE A 52 -0.87 -6.55 -14.72
CA ILE A 52 -2.07 -6.19 -15.48
C ILE A 52 -2.21 -7.08 -16.73
N ARG A 53 -3.38 -7.69 -16.87
CA ARG A 53 -3.71 -8.65 -17.92
C ARG A 53 -5.01 -8.26 -18.62
N GLU A 54 -5.08 -8.57 -19.89
CA GLU A 54 -6.33 -8.53 -20.64
C GLU A 54 -7.23 -9.70 -20.23
N LYS A 55 -8.54 -9.45 -20.09
CA LYS A 55 -9.53 -10.52 -19.92
C LYS A 55 -9.79 -11.16 -21.28
N ALA A 56 -9.57 -12.47 -21.38
CA ALA A 56 -9.89 -13.25 -22.57
C ALA A 56 -11.43 -13.43 -22.74
N GLY A 57 -11.87 -13.69 -23.97
CA GLY A 57 -13.26 -13.97 -24.32
C GLY A 57 -13.99 -12.79 -24.98
N THR A 58 -15.31 -12.80 -24.94
CA THR A 58 -16.18 -11.84 -25.65
C THR A 58 -16.26 -10.45 -25.01
N GLU A 59 -15.77 -10.27 -23.78
CA GLU A 59 -15.80 -8.98 -23.08
C GLU A 59 -14.58 -8.13 -23.46
N ALA A 60 -14.70 -7.42 -24.58
CA ALA A 60 -13.63 -6.58 -25.14
C ALA A 60 -13.11 -5.49 -24.18
N ARG A 61 -13.87 -5.12 -23.14
CA ARG A 61 -13.52 -4.05 -22.17
C ARG A 61 -12.82 -4.55 -20.90
N GLY A 62 -12.74 -5.86 -20.71
CA GLY A 62 -12.29 -6.45 -19.45
C GLY A 62 -10.78 -6.45 -19.29
N ILE A 63 -10.32 -6.07 -18.10
CA ILE A 63 -8.93 -6.19 -17.65
C ILE A 63 -8.89 -6.79 -16.24
N TYR A 64 -7.80 -7.49 -15.94
CA TYR A 64 -7.48 -7.99 -14.61
C TYR A 64 -6.25 -7.29 -14.05
N ILE A 65 -6.35 -6.86 -12.81
CA ILE A 65 -5.20 -6.45 -12.00
C ILE A 65 -4.94 -7.53 -10.96
N ILE A 66 -3.69 -7.96 -10.81
CA ILE A 66 -3.29 -9.01 -9.88
C ILE A 66 -2.14 -8.48 -9.03
N SER A 67 -2.38 -8.30 -7.73
CA SER A 67 -1.31 -8.14 -6.75
C SER A 67 -0.70 -9.51 -6.50
N SER A 68 0.58 -9.69 -6.86
CA SER A 68 1.32 -10.94 -6.62
C SER A 68 2.16 -10.91 -5.34
N ASN A 69 1.77 -10.07 -4.37
CA ASN A 69 2.38 -10.08 -3.05
C ASN A 69 2.15 -11.46 -2.40
N PRO A 70 3.21 -12.20 -2.01
CA PRO A 70 3.07 -13.55 -1.47
C PRO A 70 2.29 -13.61 -0.16
N SER A 71 2.28 -12.53 0.62
CA SER A 71 1.54 -12.46 1.88
C SER A 71 0.04 -12.23 1.67
N PHE A 72 -0.35 -11.53 0.60
CA PHE A 72 -1.74 -11.18 0.34
C PHE A 72 -1.98 -11.01 -1.18
N PRO A 73 -2.12 -12.13 -1.92
CA PRO A 73 -2.39 -12.07 -3.35
C PRO A 73 -3.85 -11.69 -3.60
N GLU A 74 -4.08 -10.68 -4.43
CA GLU A 74 -5.42 -10.16 -4.73
C GLU A 74 -5.62 -10.01 -6.23
N MET A 75 -6.83 -10.32 -6.72
CA MET A 75 -7.21 -10.14 -8.13
C MET A 75 -8.42 -9.23 -8.25
N TYR A 76 -8.35 -8.22 -9.10
CA TYR A 76 -9.41 -7.25 -9.36
C TYR A 76 -9.87 -7.37 -10.80
N GLU A 77 -11.19 -7.42 -11.01
CA GLU A 77 -11.81 -7.36 -12.33
C GLU A 77 -12.28 -5.93 -12.59
N LEU A 78 -11.79 -5.32 -13.67
CA LEU A 78 -12.23 -4.01 -14.13
C LEU A 78 -12.78 -4.09 -15.54
N LYS A 79 -13.75 -3.21 -15.83
CA LYS A 79 -14.15 -2.89 -17.21
C LYS A 79 -13.87 -1.43 -17.50
N VAL A 80 -13.12 -1.21 -18.56
CA VAL A 80 -12.85 0.13 -19.11
C VAL A 80 -14.16 0.64 -19.72
N GLN A 81 -14.47 1.93 -19.57
CA GLN A 81 -15.73 2.47 -20.13
C GLN A 81 -15.75 2.35 -21.66
N GLN A 82 -14.66 2.80 -22.31
CA GLN A 82 -14.51 2.77 -23.77
C GLN A 82 -13.53 1.66 -24.17
N PRO A 83 -13.94 0.69 -25.01
CA PRO A 83 -13.06 -0.42 -25.41
C PRO A 83 -11.71 0.02 -26.01
N LYS A 84 -11.70 1.13 -26.76
CA LYS A 84 -10.49 1.69 -27.39
C LYS A 84 -9.41 2.09 -26.38
N ASP A 85 -9.80 2.48 -25.16
CA ASP A 85 -8.86 2.95 -24.14
C ASP A 85 -8.21 1.79 -23.38
N LYS A 86 -8.66 0.55 -23.59
CA LYS A 86 -8.16 -0.63 -22.88
C LYS A 86 -6.65 -0.80 -23.02
N ASN A 87 -6.14 -0.68 -24.24
CA ASN A 87 -4.71 -0.81 -24.49
C ASN A 87 -3.93 0.33 -23.83
N THR A 88 -4.44 1.56 -23.90
CA THR A 88 -3.85 2.71 -23.21
C THR A 88 -3.76 2.45 -21.70
N TRP A 89 -4.84 1.99 -21.06
CA TRP A 89 -4.84 1.62 -19.64
C TRP A 89 -3.81 0.54 -19.31
N ILE A 90 -3.74 -0.52 -20.12
CA ILE A 90 -2.78 -1.61 -19.92
C ILE A 90 -1.35 -1.07 -20.02
N GLN A 91 -1.03 -0.25 -21.02
CA GLN A 91 0.31 0.27 -21.21
C GLN A 91 0.70 1.29 -20.13
N SER A 92 -0.20 2.21 -19.77
CA SER A 92 0.06 3.20 -18.72
C SER A 92 0.32 2.54 -17.36
N ILE A 93 -0.47 1.53 -16.98
CA ILE A 93 -0.24 0.81 -15.72
C ILE A 93 1.04 -0.02 -15.79
N ARG A 94 1.34 -0.67 -16.92
CA ARG A 94 2.63 -1.38 -17.09
C ARG A 94 3.82 -0.44 -16.95
N GLN A 95 3.74 0.75 -17.53
CA GLN A 95 4.78 1.76 -17.43
C GLN A 95 4.94 2.23 -15.99
N ALA A 96 3.85 2.54 -15.29
CA ALA A 96 3.90 2.91 -13.88
C ALA A 96 4.48 1.80 -12.99
N VAL A 97 4.16 0.52 -13.27
CA VAL A 97 4.76 -0.63 -12.57
C VAL A 97 6.26 -0.76 -12.84
N LEU A 98 6.71 -0.48 -14.07
CA LEU A 98 8.12 -0.51 -14.44
C LEU A 98 8.92 0.61 -13.77
N GLU A 99 8.33 1.80 -13.67
CA GLU A 99 8.92 2.99 -13.04
C GLU A 99 8.77 3.00 -11.52
N CYS A 100 7.92 2.12 -10.97
CA CYS A 100 7.66 2.03 -9.55
C CYS A 100 8.96 1.74 -8.80
N PRO A 101 9.35 2.58 -7.81
CA PRO A 101 10.53 2.33 -7.00
C PRO A 101 10.46 0.94 -6.41
N SER A 102 11.48 0.13 -6.68
CA SER A 102 11.57 -1.17 -6.06
C SER A 102 11.61 -1.00 -4.54
N SER A 103 10.89 -1.85 -3.79
CA SER A 103 11.11 -1.94 -2.33
C SER A 103 12.56 -2.29 -2.00
N ASP A 104 13.27 -2.78 -3.01
CA ASP A 104 14.67 -3.12 -3.10
C ASP A 104 15.56 -1.92 -3.48
N VAL A 105 15.12 -0.66 -3.35
CA VAL A 105 16.03 0.51 -3.49
C VAL A 105 17.05 0.59 -2.33
N ILE A 106 17.03 -0.37 -1.41
CA ILE A 106 18.23 -0.80 -0.68
C ILE A 106 18.56 -2.26 -1.02
N LYS A 107 18.80 -2.53 -2.29
CA LYS A 107 19.50 -3.74 -2.71
C LYS A 107 20.92 -3.56 -2.25
N SER A 108 21.24 -4.25 -1.17
CA SER A 108 22.59 -4.51 -0.68
C SER A 108 23.51 -5.20 -1.70
N GLU A 109 23.17 -5.22 -2.99
CA GLU A 109 23.88 -5.92 -4.05
C GLU A 109 24.87 -4.99 -4.76
N ASP A 110 24.56 -3.69 -4.87
CA ASP A 110 25.45 -2.66 -5.47
C ASP A 110 26.33 -1.91 -4.44
N LEU A 111 26.15 -2.18 -3.16
CA LEU A 111 26.94 -1.54 -2.11
C LEU A 111 28.28 -2.27 -1.93
N THR A 112 29.37 -1.51 -1.88
CA THR A 112 30.68 -2.05 -1.50
C THR A 112 30.63 -2.64 -0.08
N ALA A 113 31.54 -3.55 0.25
CA ALA A 113 31.59 -4.15 1.59
C ALA A 113 31.66 -3.10 2.72
N GLU A 114 32.29 -1.96 2.45
CA GLU A 114 32.42 -0.82 3.37
C GLU A 114 31.09 -0.09 3.58
N GLU A 115 30.29 0.09 2.53
CA GLU A 115 28.96 0.72 2.63
C GLU A 115 27.96 -0.18 3.35
N LYS A 116 28.01 -1.51 3.12
CA LYS A 116 27.21 -2.48 3.90
C LYS A 116 27.57 -2.43 5.38
N LEU A 117 28.87 -2.31 5.69
CA LEU A 117 29.34 -2.20 7.07
C LEU A 117 28.86 -0.89 7.70
N ARG A 118 28.97 0.24 7.01
CA ARG A 118 28.48 1.56 7.47
C ARG A 118 26.98 1.56 7.75
N ILE A 119 26.16 0.99 6.87
CA ILE A 119 24.71 0.87 7.09
C ILE A 119 24.42 -0.07 8.25
N GLY A 120 25.13 -1.20 8.35
CA GLY A 120 25.00 -2.13 9.48
C GLY A 120 25.41 -1.54 10.83
N VAL A 121 26.41 -0.65 10.85
CA VAL A 121 26.79 0.13 12.05
C VAL A 121 25.69 1.15 12.38
N SER A 122 25.27 1.96 11.40
CA SER A 122 24.20 2.97 11.57
C SER A 122 22.87 2.35 12.06
N LYS A 123 22.51 1.16 11.55
CA LYS A 123 21.33 0.42 11.99
C LYS A 123 21.46 -0.07 13.43
N ARG A 124 22.64 -0.53 13.85
CA ARG A 124 22.91 -0.91 15.25
C ARG A 124 22.79 0.29 16.19
N ASP A 125 23.40 1.41 15.81
CA ASP A 125 23.32 2.66 16.59
C ASP A 125 21.86 3.13 16.76
N LEU A 126 21.03 2.99 15.72
CA LEU A 126 19.62 3.34 15.80
C LEU A 126 18.83 2.38 16.71
N ILE A 127 19.10 1.08 16.62
CA ILE A 127 18.49 0.06 17.50
C ILE A 127 18.86 0.32 18.96
N ASP A 128 20.13 0.65 19.23
CA ASP A 128 20.59 0.94 20.60
C ASP A 128 19.96 2.23 21.13
N LYS A 129 19.77 3.25 20.30
CA LYS A 129 19.01 4.46 20.66
C LYS A 129 17.54 4.16 20.98
N ILE A 130 16.89 3.28 20.20
CA ILE A 130 15.51 2.86 20.47
C ILE A 130 15.44 2.13 21.81
N ARG A 131 16.35 1.17 22.05
CA ARG A 131 16.43 0.45 23.32
C ARG A 131 16.66 1.38 24.51
N GLN A 132 17.52 2.38 24.36
CA GLN A 132 17.74 3.38 25.39
C GLN A 132 16.46 4.15 25.69
N LYS A 133 15.68 4.53 24.66
CA LYS A 133 14.39 5.18 24.86
C LYS A 133 13.37 4.29 25.55
N ASP A 134 13.35 2.99 25.26
CA ASP A 134 12.48 2.05 25.96
C ASP A 134 12.83 1.96 27.46
N ILE A 135 14.12 1.99 27.81
CA ILE A 135 14.59 2.04 29.21
C ILE A 135 14.16 3.36 29.87
N ASP A 136 14.40 4.49 29.22
CA ASP A 136 14.02 5.81 29.75
C ASP A 136 12.50 5.88 30.02
N HIS A 137 11.69 5.35 29.08
CA HIS A 137 10.24 5.28 29.23
C HIS A 137 9.81 4.37 30.38
N ALA A 138 10.48 3.23 30.59
CA ALA A 138 10.18 2.33 31.70
C ALA A 138 10.40 3.02 33.06
N ILE A 139 11.52 3.74 33.21
CA ILE A 139 11.83 4.50 34.43
C ILE A 139 10.78 5.58 34.69
N LEU A 140 10.41 6.36 33.67
CA LEU A 140 9.37 7.39 33.81
C LEU A 140 8.00 6.80 34.19
N LEU A 141 7.68 5.60 33.71
CA LEU A 141 6.45 4.91 34.07
C LEU A 141 6.49 4.42 35.53
N GLU A 142 7.62 3.93 36.01
CA GLU A 142 7.81 3.55 37.42
C GLU A 142 7.62 4.76 38.35
N ASP A 143 8.25 5.90 38.02
CA ASP A 143 8.08 7.16 38.77
C ASP A 143 6.62 7.62 38.79
N LYS A 144 5.93 7.55 37.64
CA LYS A 144 4.51 7.90 37.53
C LYS A 144 3.65 7.01 38.42
N ILE A 145 3.89 5.70 38.42
CA ILE A 145 3.16 4.73 39.26
C ILE A 145 3.42 5.05 40.74
N TYR A 146 4.66 5.34 41.12
CA TYR A 146 5.01 5.71 42.48
C TYR A 146 4.25 6.96 42.96
N LEU A 147 4.19 8.01 42.13
CA LEU A 147 3.42 9.22 42.43
C LEU A 147 1.92 8.94 42.57
N GLN A 148 1.36 8.09 41.70
CA GLN A 148 -0.06 7.68 41.80
C GLN A 148 -0.35 6.92 43.10
N LEU A 149 0.55 6.03 43.53
CA LEU A 149 0.41 5.31 44.79
C LEU A 149 0.46 6.26 46.00
N ASN A 150 1.31 7.28 45.96
CA ASN A 150 1.35 8.28 47.04
C ASN A 150 0.07 9.10 47.11
N LEU A 151 -0.45 9.53 45.96
CA LEU A 151 -1.73 10.25 45.90
C LEU A 151 -2.89 9.42 46.49
N LEU A 152 -2.91 8.11 46.22
CA LEU A 152 -3.91 7.20 46.78
C LEU A 152 -3.75 6.96 48.29
N LYS A 153 -2.55 7.13 48.85
CA LYS A 153 -2.32 7.04 50.31
C LYS A 153 -2.70 8.31 51.05
N GLU A 154 -2.78 9.45 50.35
CA GLU A 154 -3.19 10.74 50.90
C GLU A 154 -4.72 10.96 50.84
N GLN A 155 -5.48 10.02 50.28
CA GLN A 155 -6.96 9.95 50.32
C GLN A 155 -7.45 9.04 51.44
#